data_AF-A0A524J763-F1
#
_entry.id   AF-A0A524J763-F1
#
_cell.length_a   1.000
_cell.length_b   1.000
_cell.length_c   1.000
_cell.angle_alpha   90.00
_cell.angle_beta   90.00
_cell.angle_gamma   90.00
#
_symmetry.space_group_name_H-M   'P 1'
#
loop_
_entity.id
_entity.type
_entity.pdbx_description
1 polymer ?
#
loop_
_entity_poly.entity_id
_entity_poly.type
_entity_poly.pdbx_seq_one_letter_code
_entity_poly.pdbx_strand_id
1 'polypeptide(L)' 'MIYAGNDLSVLKEGVHIVHWVPGNAVPAEVLMTDGSTRNGLAEPLLSKAHESVVQLERFAFVRVESVSPTIRCVFTHK' A
#
# COMPACT_ATOMS: atom_id res chain seq x y z
N MET A 1 0.73 -0.25 21.62
CA MET A 1 1.94 -0.47 20.80
C MET A 1 3.05 0.35 21.45
N ILE A 2 4.10 -0.29 21.97
CA ILE A 2 5.18 0.39 22.69
C ILE A 2 6.25 0.73 21.65
N TYR A 3 6.66 1.99 21.56
CA TYR A 3 7.75 2.39 20.68
C TYR A 3 9.07 1.85 21.24
N ALA A 4 9.75 0.99 20.48
CA ALA A 4 10.97 0.30 20.91
C ALA A 4 12.27 1.05 20.53
N GLY A 5 12.17 2.28 20.01
CA GLY A 5 13.30 3.03 19.47
C GLY A 5 13.46 2.89 17.95
N ASN A 6 14.48 3.54 17.40
CA ASN A 6 14.82 3.53 15.96
C ASN A 6 16.04 2.65 15.63
N ASP A 7 16.49 1.82 16.56
CA ASP A 7 17.63 0.94 16.31
C ASP A 7 17.21 -0.20 15.37
N LEU A 8 17.83 -0.24 14.20
CA LEU A 8 17.57 -1.27 13.18
C LEU A 8 18.25 -2.60 13.53
N SER A 9 19.12 -2.66 14.54
CA SER A 9 19.77 -3.90 14.98
C SER A 9 18.77 -4.99 15.37
N VAL A 10 17.60 -4.61 15.89
CA VAL A 10 16.48 -5.49 16.26
C VAL A 10 15.97 -6.34 15.11
N LEU A 11 16.18 -5.93 13.84
CA LEU A 11 15.85 -6.73 12.68
C LEU A 11 16.59 -8.08 12.66
N LYS A 12 17.79 -8.14 13.25
CA LYS A 12 18.58 -9.37 13.38
C LYS A 12 17.98 -10.36 14.38
N GLU A 13 17.09 -9.90 15.25
CA GLU A 13 16.41 -10.71 16.26
C GLU A 13 15.15 -11.38 15.70
N GLY A 14 14.86 -11.23 14.41
CA GLY A 14 13.75 -11.91 13.74
C GLY A 14 12.40 -11.21 13.87
N VAL A 15 12.39 -9.91 14.18
CA VAL A 15 11.14 -9.13 14.24
C VAL A 15 10.49 -9.00 12.85
N HIS A 16 9.16 -9.00 12.81
CA HIS A 16 8.41 -8.86 11.56
C HIS A 16 8.34 -7.40 11.12
N ILE A 17 8.81 -7.14 9.89
CA ILE A 17 8.59 -5.85 9.23
C ILE A 17 7.15 -5.83 8.69
N VAL A 18 6.45 -4.73 8.97
CA VAL A 18 5.08 -4.47 8.48
C VAL A 18 5.07 -3.15 7.71
N HIS A 19 4.28 -3.08 6.63
CA HIS A 19 3.99 -1.79 6.00
C HIS A 19 3.02 -1.00 6.87
N TRP A 20 2.99 0.31 6.70
CA TRP A 20 2.07 1.22 7.37
C TRP A 20 1.78 2.42 6.45
N VAL A 21 0.77 3.20 6.81
CA VAL A 21 0.42 4.46 6.11
C VAL A 21 0.39 5.60 7.12
N PRO A 22 0.70 6.84 6.71
CA PRO A 22 0.69 7.99 7.60
C PRO A 22 -0.73 8.38 8.03
N GLY A 23 -0.85 9.19 9.08
CA GLY A 23 -2.16 9.60 9.62
C GLY A 23 -3.05 10.39 8.62
N ASN A 24 -2.46 10.95 7.56
CA ASN A 24 -3.18 11.60 6.47
C ASN A 24 -3.43 10.67 5.26
N ALA A 25 -3.45 9.35 5.48
CA ALA A 25 -3.70 8.37 4.44
C ALA A 25 -5.01 8.61 3.68
N VAL A 26 -5.04 8.19 2.41
CA VAL A 26 -6.17 8.38 1.51
C VAL A 26 -6.86 7.05 1.20
N PRO A 27 -8.20 7.03 0.99
CA PRO A 27 -8.90 5.82 0.59
C PRO A 27 -8.39 5.27 -0.74
N ALA A 28 -8.18 3.95 -0.78
CA ALA A 28 -7.78 3.25 -1.99
C ALA A 28 -8.49 1.90 -2.11
N GLU A 29 -8.73 1.47 -3.33
CA GLU A 29 -9.30 0.17 -3.64
C GLU A 29 -8.53 -0.53 -4.76
N VAL A 30 -8.42 -1.87 -4.66
CA VAL A 30 -7.74 -2.71 -5.64
C VAL A 30 -8.73 -3.73 -6.18
N LEU A 31 -9.01 -3.68 -7.48
CA LEU A 31 -9.73 -4.72 -8.21
C LEU A 31 -8.81 -5.92 -8.42
N MET A 32 -9.24 -7.07 -7.91
CA MET A 32 -8.52 -8.34 -7.99
C MET A 32 -8.93 -9.11 -9.26
N THR A 33 -8.13 -10.11 -9.65
CA THR A 33 -8.39 -10.93 -10.85
C THR A 33 -9.63 -11.81 -10.75
N ASP A 34 -10.11 -12.09 -9.54
CA ASP A 34 -11.35 -12.82 -9.28
C ASP A 34 -12.59 -11.92 -9.30
N GLY A 35 -12.44 -10.63 -9.64
CA GLY A 35 -13.50 -9.64 -9.66
C GLY A 35 -13.84 -9.06 -8.29
N SER A 36 -13.18 -9.51 -7.21
CA SER A 36 -13.35 -8.91 -5.88
C SER A 36 -12.60 -7.58 -5.75
N THR A 37 -13.08 -6.70 -4.87
CA THR A 37 -12.43 -5.43 -4.54
C THR A 37 -11.85 -5.47 -3.13
N ARG A 38 -10.56 -5.15 -3.00
CA ARG A 38 -9.88 -4.95 -1.71
C ARG A 38 -9.88 -3.47 -1.37
N ASN A 39 -10.59 -3.10 -0.30
CA ASN A 39 -10.63 -1.72 0.20
C ASN A 39 -9.56 -1.50 1.27
N GLY A 40 -8.98 -0.30 1.29
CA GLY A 40 -7.98 0.06 2.28
C GLY A 40 -7.57 1.53 2.25
N LEU A 41 -6.42 1.80 2.84
CA LEU A 41 -5.78 3.11 2.88
C LEU A 41 -4.44 3.04 2.17
N ALA A 42 -4.06 4.13 1.51
CA ALA A 42 -2.77 4.29 0.85
C ALA A 42 -2.09 5.59 1.28
N GLU A 43 -0.78 5.65 1.08
CA GLU A 43 -0.03 6.88 1.27
C GLU A 43 -0.50 7.96 0.27
N PRO A 44 -0.59 9.24 0.67
CA PRO A 44 -1.06 10.32 -0.21
C PRO A 44 -0.28 10.43 -1.52
N LEU A 45 0.99 10.04 -1.53
CA LEU A 45 1.86 10.10 -2.71
C LEU A 45 1.35 9.21 -3.86
N LEU A 46 0.59 8.15 -3.56
CA LEU A 46 0.00 7.27 -4.58
C LEU A 46 -0.92 8.03 -5.55
N SER A 47 -1.51 9.15 -5.12
CA SER A 47 -2.32 10.03 -5.98
C SER A 47 -1.56 10.64 -7.16
N LYS A 48 -0.22 10.60 -7.15
CA LYS A 48 0.63 11.09 -8.25
C LYS A 48 0.98 10.02 -9.29
N ALA A 49 0.59 8.77 -9.06
CA ALA A 49 0.98 7.62 -9.89
C ALA A 49 -0.08 7.23 -10.92
N HIS A 50 -0.93 8.18 -11.38
CA HIS A 50 -1.96 7.89 -12.37
C HIS A 50 -1.37 7.23 -13.63
N GLU A 51 -2.06 6.21 -14.14
CA GLU A 51 -1.68 5.36 -15.28
C GLU A 51 -0.37 4.58 -15.12
N SER A 52 0.26 4.64 -13.94
CA SER A 52 1.51 3.94 -13.65
C SER A 52 1.27 2.59 -12.98
N VAL A 53 2.20 1.66 -13.18
CA VAL A 53 2.31 0.43 -12.39
C VAL A 53 3.24 0.69 -11.21
N VAL A 54 2.78 0.42 -10.00
CA VAL A 54 3.50 0.66 -8.75
C VAL A 54 3.47 -0.57 -7.85
N GLN A 55 4.46 -0.69 -6.97
CA GLN A 55 4.51 -1.73 -5.95
C GLN A 55 3.89 -1.22 -4.65
N LEU A 56 2.81 -1.86 -4.19
CA LEU A 56 2.33 -1.71 -2.83
C LEU A 56 3.05 -2.76 -1.96
N GLU A 57 3.93 -2.30 -1.06
CA GLU A 57 4.84 -3.18 -0.34
C GLU A 57 4.13 -4.29 0.44
N ARG A 58 4.65 -5.51 0.31
CA ARG A 58 4.10 -6.74 0.94
C ARG A 58 2.64 -7.06 0.53
N PHE A 59 2.09 -6.34 -0.45
CA PHE A 59 0.77 -6.59 -1.01
C PHE A 59 0.87 -7.11 -2.46
N ALA A 60 1.18 -6.24 -3.43
CA ALA A 60 1.18 -6.57 -4.85
C ALA A 60 1.74 -5.43 -5.72
N PHE A 61 2.06 -5.72 -6.98
CA PHE A 61 2.12 -4.71 -8.04
C PHE A 61 0.71 -4.40 -8.55
N VAL A 62 0.40 -3.13 -8.75
CA VAL A 62 -0.91 -2.66 -9.21
C VAL A 62 -0.78 -1.54 -10.25
N ARG A 63 -1.72 -1.46 -11.20
CA ARG A 63 -1.86 -0.30 -12.09
C ARG A 63 -2.86 0.69 -11.50
N VAL A 64 -2.53 1.98 -11.45
CA VAL A 64 -3.42 3.03 -10.93
C VAL A 64 -4.30 3.56 -12.05
N GLU A 65 -5.60 3.26 -12.00
CA GLU A 65 -6.58 3.64 -13.02
C GLU A 65 -7.26 4.99 -12.71
N SER A 66 -7.43 5.33 -11.43
CA SER A 66 -7.99 6.62 -11.01
C SER A 66 -7.37 7.10 -9.71
N VAL A 67 -7.27 8.42 -9.54
CA VAL A 67 -6.69 9.05 -8.34
C VAL A 67 -7.69 9.93 -7.58
N SER A 68 -8.92 10.08 -8.06
CA SER A 68 -9.98 10.87 -7.41
C SER A 68 -11.37 10.34 -7.79
N PRO A 69 -12.37 10.37 -6.88
CA PRO A 69 -12.29 10.77 -5.46
C PRO A 69 -11.67 9.69 -4.55
N THR A 70 -11.50 8.47 -5.05
CA THR A 70 -10.84 7.34 -4.38
C THR A 70 -9.79 6.80 -5.34
N ILE A 71 -8.63 6.40 -4.82
CA ILE A 71 -7.60 5.81 -5.68
C ILE A 71 -8.05 4.41 -6.08
N ARG A 72 -8.20 4.17 -7.38
CA ARG A 72 -8.59 2.88 -7.94
C ARG A 72 -7.41 2.22 -8.60
N CYS A 73 -7.13 1.00 -8.19
CA CYS A 73 -6.04 0.20 -8.72
C CYS A 73 -6.57 -1.11 -9.30
N VAL A 74 -5.85 -1.66 -10.28
CA VAL A 74 -6.06 -3.01 -10.79
C VAL A 74 -4.86 -3.86 -10.44
N PHE A 75 -5.10 -5.00 -9.80
CA PHE A 75 -4.07 -5.97 -9.46
C PHE A 75 -3.36 -6.47 -10.71
N THR A 76 -2.03 -6.59 -10.66
CA THR A 76 -1.23 -7.20 -11.74
C THR A 76 -0.68 -8.56 -11.32
N HIS A 77 0.26 -8.58 -10.37
CA HIS A 77 0.91 -9.77 -9.83
C HIS A 77 1.49 -9.48 -8.45
N LYS A 78 1.93 -10.53 -7.76
CA LYS A 78 2.54 -10.45 -6.42
C LYS A 78 3.88 -11.16 -6.41
#